data_AF-A0A957DT90-F1
#
_entry.id   AF-A0A957DT90-F1
#
_cell.length_a   1.000
_cell.length_b   1.000
_cell.length_c   1.000
_cell.angle_alpha   90.00
_cell.angle_beta   90.00
_cell.angle_gamma   90.00
#
_symmetry.space_group_name_H-M   'P 1'
#
loop_
_entity.id
_entity.type
_entity.pdbx_description
1 polymer ?
#
loop_
_entity_poly.entity_id
_entity_poly.type
_entity_poly.pdbx_seq_one_letter_code
_entity_poly.pdbx_strand_id
1 'polypeptide(L)'
;MMNELFLARIFAYSLLPLLLATAHVLLSKQSRTMARRIEIFTIYLLAISVGANGLGGAFGHLFLSDLVAEGVGWPTGSPFQLEMGYANLLVGVLGLMAVGRRDGFRTAVIIATTILGFGATLVHLQDIAAHGNLAPGNTIQNIGNLLDPMLLIGLTWWSARRFGAETETAVFAQWQIRQQPIAGLAAAGIGTGFGLGYAVGGLFLWTVVGALAGVGLGLVLSRRAAPLETLTPNQAN
;
A
#
# COMPACT_ATOMS: atom_id res chain seq x y z
N MET A 1 -2.56 -23.42 7.28
CA MET A 1 -3.61 -22.38 7.13
C MET A 1 -3.12 -21.01 7.61
N MET A 2 -2.81 -20.80 8.90
CA MET A 2 -2.40 -19.44 9.37
C MET A 2 -1.08 -18.94 8.76
N ASN A 3 -0.05 -19.78 8.63
CA ASN A 3 1.19 -19.41 7.92
C ASN A 3 0.91 -18.90 6.49
N GLU A 4 0.08 -19.63 5.75
CA GLU A 4 -0.28 -19.29 4.38
C GLU A 4 -1.00 -17.95 4.32
N LEU A 5 -1.92 -17.67 5.26
CA LEU A 5 -2.63 -16.40 5.33
C LEU A 5 -1.67 -15.21 5.51
N PHE A 6 -0.73 -15.29 6.46
CA PHE A 6 0.22 -14.21 6.70
C PHE A 6 1.25 -14.07 5.59
N LEU A 7 1.71 -15.19 4.99
CA LEU A 7 2.56 -15.15 3.80
C LEU A 7 1.83 -14.52 2.61
N ALA A 8 0.57 -14.88 2.38
CA ALA A 8 -0.26 -14.28 1.34
C ALA A 8 -0.47 -12.79 1.60
N ARG A 9 -0.61 -12.38 2.87
CA ARG A 9 -0.73 -10.97 3.25
C ARG A 9 0.55 -10.18 2.93
N ILE A 10 1.73 -10.69 3.32
CA ILE A 10 3.03 -10.08 2.98
C ILE A 10 3.23 -10.02 1.46
N PHE A 11 2.88 -11.10 0.76
CA PHE A 11 2.91 -11.12 -0.70
C PHE A 11 1.99 -10.04 -1.30
N ALA A 12 0.72 -10.01 -0.90
CA ALA A 12 -0.28 -9.11 -1.46
C ALA A 12 0.03 -7.63 -1.22
N TYR A 13 0.49 -7.30 -0.01
CA TYR A 13 0.58 -5.91 0.43
C TYR A 13 2.00 -5.35 0.48
N SER A 14 3.06 -6.16 0.48
CA SER A 14 4.44 -5.66 0.51
C SER A 14 5.23 -6.03 -0.75
N LEU A 15 5.06 -7.26 -1.28
CA LEU A 15 5.82 -7.70 -2.47
C LEU A 15 5.13 -7.34 -3.79
N LEU A 16 3.84 -7.66 -3.92
CA LEU A 16 3.05 -7.41 -5.12
C LEU A 16 3.04 -5.93 -5.56
N PRO A 17 2.94 -4.91 -4.69
CA PRO A 17 3.07 -3.52 -5.14
C PRO A 17 4.43 -3.22 -5.79
N LEU A 18 5.52 -3.82 -5.31
CA LEU A 18 6.85 -3.68 -5.92
C LEU A 18 6.93 -4.38 -7.28
N LEU A 19 6.31 -5.55 -7.40
CA LEU A 19 6.24 -6.28 -8.67
C LEU A 19 5.41 -5.52 -9.70
N LEU A 20 4.25 -5.00 -9.30
CA LEU A 20 3.40 -4.20 -10.17
C LEU A 20 4.05 -2.87 -10.55
N ALA A 21 4.70 -2.17 -9.62
CA ALA A 21 5.45 -0.95 -9.90
C ALA A 21 6.60 -1.21 -10.88
N THR A 22 7.34 -2.31 -10.68
CA THR A 22 8.39 -2.77 -11.60
C THR A 22 7.83 -3.01 -12.99
N ALA A 23 6.77 -3.82 -13.10
CA ALA A 23 6.11 -4.09 -14.38
C ALA A 23 5.62 -2.80 -15.05
N HIS A 24 5.03 -1.88 -14.27
CA HIS A 24 4.58 -0.60 -14.77
C HIS A 24 5.74 0.25 -15.33
N VAL A 25 6.86 0.33 -14.62
CA VAL A 25 8.06 1.05 -15.10
C VAL A 25 8.63 0.42 -16.37
N LEU A 26 8.73 -0.91 -16.42
CA LEU A 26 9.30 -1.63 -17.56
C LEU A 26 8.42 -1.53 -18.82
N LEU A 27 7.11 -1.53 -18.66
CA LEU A 27 6.15 -1.50 -19.78
C LEU A 27 5.77 -0.07 -20.21
N SER A 28 5.98 0.93 -19.36
CA SER A 28 5.61 2.32 -19.64
C SER A 28 6.70 3.07 -20.41
N LYS A 29 6.37 3.48 -21.63
CA LYS A 29 7.20 4.41 -22.42
C LYS A 29 7.29 5.82 -21.82
N GLN A 30 6.42 6.15 -20.86
CA GLN A 30 6.32 7.47 -20.23
C GLN A 30 7.12 7.59 -18.93
N SER A 31 7.65 6.49 -18.38
CA SER A 31 8.34 6.43 -17.08
C SER A 31 9.87 6.56 -17.20
N ARG A 32 10.33 7.46 -18.08
CA ARG A 32 11.75 7.52 -18.49
C ARG A 32 12.67 8.15 -17.43
N THR A 33 12.20 9.15 -16.69
CA THR A 33 13.00 9.84 -15.66
C THR A 33 12.99 9.07 -14.35
N MET A 34 14.05 9.25 -13.55
CA MET A 34 14.14 8.61 -12.23
C MET A 34 13.03 9.12 -11.30
N ALA A 35 12.66 10.40 -11.37
CA ALA A 35 11.57 10.97 -10.59
C ALA A 35 10.24 10.25 -10.84
N ARG A 36 9.91 9.98 -12.11
CA ARG A 36 8.70 9.24 -12.48
C ARG A 36 8.73 7.79 -12.00
N ARG A 37 9.89 7.13 -12.04
CA ARG A 37 10.05 5.77 -11.53
C ARG A 37 9.80 5.73 -10.01
N ILE A 38 10.48 6.59 -9.25
CA ILE A 38 10.29 6.69 -7.80
C ILE A 38 8.83 6.99 -7.46
N GLU A 39 8.18 7.87 -8.23
CA GLU A 39 6.77 8.18 -8.02
C GLU A 39 5.86 6.99 -8.25
N ILE A 40 6.10 6.17 -9.28
CA ILE A 40 5.33 4.93 -9.51
C ILE A 40 5.46 4.00 -8.31
N PHE A 41 6.68 3.74 -7.81
CA PHE A 41 6.85 2.91 -6.62
C PHE A 41 6.13 3.51 -5.41
N THR A 42 6.24 4.83 -5.20
CA THR A 42 5.62 5.53 -4.08
C THR A 42 4.10 5.41 -4.11
N ILE A 43 3.44 5.66 -5.25
CA ILE A 43 1.98 5.59 -5.33
C ILE A 43 1.44 4.16 -5.20
N TYR A 44 2.18 3.15 -5.67
CA TYR A 44 1.79 1.74 -5.50
C TYR A 44 1.89 1.32 -4.03
N LEU A 45 2.99 1.68 -3.35
CA LEU A 45 3.14 1.42 -1.91
C LEU A 45 2.08 2.16 -1.08
N LEU A 46 1.80 3.43 -1.38
CA LEU A 46 0.73 4.18 -0.67
C LEU A 46 -0.65 3.56 -0.91
N ALA A 47 -0.99 3.22 -2.15
CA ALA A 47 -2.30 2.66 -2.48
C ALA A 47 -2.49 1.26 -1.87
N ILE A 48 -1.47 0.40 -1.96
CA ILE A 48 -1.59 -1.03 -1.65
C ILE A 48 -1.05 -1.33 -0.25
N SER A 49 0.23 -1.02 0.02
CA SER A 49 0.91 -1.36 1.29
C SER A 49 0.38 -0.57 2.48
N VAL A 50 -0.08 0.66 2.26
CA VAL A 50 -0.70 1.48 3.30
C VAL A 50 -2.21 1.42 3.18
N GLY A 51 -2.76 1.81 2.02
CA GLY A 51 -4.20 1.94 1.81
C GLY A 51 -4.96 0.62 1.94
N ALA A 52 -4.83 -0.26 0.95
CA ALA A 52 -5.54 -1.54 0.94
C ALA A 52 -5.19 -2.44 2.13
N ASN A 53 -3.91 -2.49 2.53
CA ASN A 53 -3.47 -3.25 3.70
C ASN A 53 -4.11 -2.75 4.99
N GLY A 54 -4.16 -1.43 5.20
CA GLY A 54 -4.82 -0.81 6.35
C GLY A 54 -6.32 -1.08 6.36
N LEU A 55 -7.01 -0.94 5.23
CA LEU A 55 -8.43 -1.30 5.14
C LEU A 55 -8.70 -2.80 5.37
N GLY A 56 -7.85 -3.67 4.84
CA GLY A 56 -7.93 -5.11 5.09
C GLY A 56 -7.61 -5.48 6.54
N GLY A 57 -6.66 -4.78 7.17
CA GLY A 57 -6.37 -4.87 8.60
C GLY A 57 -7.56 -4.42 9.44
N ALA A 58 -8.17 -3.28 9.10
CA ALA A 58 -9.36 -2.77 9.76
C ALA A 58 -10.50 -3.77 9.69
N PHE A 59 -10.75 -4.34 8.51
CA PHE A 59 -11.78 -5.36 8.34
C PHE A 59 -11.52 -6.58 9.24
N GLY A 60 -10.29 -7.11 9.22
CA GLY A 60 -9.92 -8.25 10.07
C GLY A 60 -10.11 -7.95 11.55
N HIS A 61 -9.61 -6.82 12.02
CA HIS A 61 -9.68 -6.43 13.43
C HIS A 61 -11.09 -6.07 13.93
N LEU A 62 -11.93 -5.48 13.08
CA LEU A 62 -13.29 -5.04 13.47
C LEU A 62 -14.34 -6.15 13.34
N PHE A 63 -14.22 -7.03 12.35
CA PHE A 63 -15.25 -8.03 12.04
C PHE A 63 -14.79 -9.46 12.27
N LEU A 64 -13.48 -9.71 12.34
CA LEU A 64 -12.88 -11.04 12.51
C LEU A 64 -11.87 -11.02 13.69
N SER A 65 -12.16 -10.25 14.74
CA SER A 65 -11.22 -9.96 15.84
C SER A 65 -10.62 -11.21 16.47
N ASP A 66 -11.44 -12.22 16.72
CA ASP A 66 -10.99 -13.47 17.35
C ASP A 66 -10.05 -14.25 16.44
N LEU A 67 -10.35 -14.33 15.14
CA LEU A 67 -9.47 -14.96 14.16
C LEU A 67 -8.11 -14.24 14.08
N VAL A 68 -8.10 -12.91 14.15
CA VAL A 68 -6.86 -12.13 14.17
C VAL A 68 -6.07 -12.41 15.44
N ALA A 69 -6.73 -12.37 16.60
CA ALA A 69 -6.10 -12.65 17.89
C ALA A 69 -5.48 -14.06 17.93
N GLU A 70 -6.22 -15.08 17.48
CA GLU A 70 -5.73 -16.46 17.34
C GLU A 70 -4.53 -16.55 16.39
N GLY A 71 -4.57 -15.83 15.27
CA GLY A 71 -3.47 -15.78 14.31
C GLY A 71 -2.18 -15.16 14.86
N VAL A 72 -2.32 -14.21 15.78
CA VAL A 72 -1.22 -13.59 16.54
C VAL A 72 -0.81 -14.46 17.75
N GLY A 73 -1.64 -15.41 18.17
CA GLY A 73 -1.41 -16.20 19.39
C GLY A 73 -1.74 -15.43 20.67
N TRP A 74 -2.65 -14.46 20.58
CA TRP A 74 -3.12 -13.66 21.72
C TRP A 74 -4.55 -14.05 22.13
N PRO A 75 -4.97 -13.74 23.37
CA PRO A 75 -6.33 -14.02 23.84
C PRO A 75 -7.40 -13.34 22.97
N THR A 76 -8.48 -14.06 22.71
CA THR A 76 -9.68 -13.59 22.02
C THR A 76 -10.57 -12.72 22.92
N GLY A 77 -11.56 -12.02 22.34
CA GLY A 77 -12.51 -11.20 23.09
C GLY A 77 -11.96 -9.90 23.71
N SER A 78 -10.72 -9.51 23.41
CA SER A 78 -10.14 -8.26 23.89
C SER A 78 -10.61 -7.05 23.08
N PRO A 79 -11.04 -5.93 23.73
CA PRO A 79 -11.42 -4.71 23.02
C PRO A 79 -10.26 -4.06 22.26
N PHE A 80 -9.02 -4.43 22.58
CA PHE A 80 -7.82 -3.92 21.89
C PHE A 80 -7.82 -4.24 20.39
N GLN A 81 -8.43 -5.36 19.99
CA GLN A 81 -8.59 -5.67 18.57
C GLN A 81 -9.43 -4.60 17.85
N LEU A 82 -10.47 -4.08 18.48
CA LEU A 82 -11.31 -3.03 17.89
C LEU A 82 -10.57 -1.70 17.78
N GLU A 83 -9.83 -1.29 18.81
CA GLU A 83 -8.97 -0.11 18.76
C GLU A 83 -7.95 -0.23 17.61
N MET A 84 -7.35 -1.41 17.46
CA MET A 84 -6.44 -1.67 16.36
C MET A 84 -7.11 -1.65 15.01
N GLY A 85 -8.36 -2.07 14.93
CA GLY A 85 -9.19 -1.94 13.74
C GLY A 85 -9.38 -0.49 13.31
N TYR A 86 -9.69 0.41 14.24
CA TYR A 86 -9.82 1.84 13.93
C TYR A 86 -8.48 2.51 13.59
N ALA A 87 -7.38 2.09 14.23
CA ALA A 87 -6.06 2.59 13.87
C ALA A 87 -5.66 2.17 12.44
N ASN A 88 -5.95 0.92 12.06
CA ASN A 88 -5.75 0.44 10.69
C ASN A 88 -6.66 1.14 9.69
N LEU A 89 -7.92 1.44 10.06
CA LEU A 89 -8.85 2.18 9.22
C LEU A 89 -8.34 3.60 8.95
N LEU A 90 -7.86 4.29 9.99
CA LEU A 90 -7.26 5.61 9.90
C LEU A 90 -6.07 5.59 8.92
N VAL A 91 -5.11 4.70 9.12
CA VAL A 91 -3.94 4.61 8.23
C VAL A 91 -4.33 4.21 6.81
N GLY A 92 -5.28 3.28 6.64
CA GLY A 92 -5.77 2.86 5.33
C GLY A 92 -6.41 4.00 4.53
N VAL A 93 -7.29 4.78 5.15
CA VAL A 93 -7.91 5.96 4.52
C VAL A 93 -6.86 6.99 4.15
N LEU A 94 -5.94 7.28 5.07
CA LEU A 94 -4.82 8.20 4.82
C LEU A 94 -3.94 7.73 3.65
N GLY A 95 -3.61 6.44 3.58
CA GLY A 95 -2.85 5.83 2.49
C GLY A 95 -3.47 6.06 1.11
N LEU A 96 -4.78 5.81 0.98
CA LEU A 96 -5.50 6.04 -0.27
C LEU A 96 -5.54 7.52 -0.65
N MET A 97 -5.78 8.42 0.30
CA MET A 97 -5.75 9.86 0.07
C MET A 97 -4.35 10.34 -0.36
N ALA A 98 -3.30 9.75 0.21
CA ALA A 98 -1.91 10.12 -0.07
C ALA A 98 -1.48 9.80 -1.51
N VAL A 99 -2.16 8.90 -2.21
CA VAL A 99 -1.87 8.57 -3.63
C VAL A 99 -1.87 9.84 -4.50
N GLY A 100 -2.83 10.74 -4.29
CA GLY A 100 -2.95 11.97 -5.07
C GLY A 100 -2.29 13.21 -4.47
N ARG A 101 -1.97 13.19 -3.16
CA ARG A 101 -1.54 14.40 -2.43
C ARG A 101 -0.02 14.48 -2.27
N ARG A 102 0.60 15.54 -2.80
CA ARG A 102 2.05 15.79 -2.71
C ARG A 102 2.43 16.98 -1.82
N ASP A 103 1.45 17.59 -1.16
CA ASP A 103 1.54 18.83 -0.38
C ASP A 103 1.99 18.60 1.08
N GLY A 104 2.92 17.67 1.31
CA GLY A 104 3.36 17.27 2.64
C GLY A 104 2.43 16.25 3.33
N PHE A 105 1.20 16.06 2.84
CA PHE A 105 0.27 15.05 3.35
C PHE A 105 0.89 13.64 3.36
N ARG A 106 1.59 13.24 2.29
CA ARG A 106 2.32 11.96 2.22
C ARG A 106 3.29 11.77 3.38
N THR A 107 4.03 12.81 3.76
CA THR A 107 4.96 12.74 4.88
C THR A 107 4.23 12.43 6.18
N ALA A 108 3.09 13.09 6.44
CA ALA A 108 2.27 12.79 7.61
C ALA A 108 1.75 11.35 7.62
N VAL A 109 1.29 10.84 6.46
CA VAL A 109 0.85 9.44 6.32
C VAL A 109 1.98 8.45 6.57
N ILE A 110 3.18 8.73 6.06
CA ILE A 110 4.36 7.89 6.27
C ILE A 110 4.74 7.89 7.75
N ILE A 111 4.71 9.04 8.44
CA ILE A 111 4.97 9.12 9.88
C ILE A 111 3.94 8.28 10.66
N ALA A 112 2.65 8.44 10.38
CA ALA A 112 1.59 7.67 11.04
C ALA A 112 1.77 6.16 10.83
N THR A 113 2.01 5.74 9.59
CA THR A 113 2.27 4.33 9.24
C THR A 113 3.50 3.78 9.93
N THR A 114 4.58 4.58 10.00
CA THR A 114 5.85 4.20 10.64
C THR A 114 5.67 4.03 12.14
N ILE A 115 5.04 4.98 12.82
CA ILE A 115 4.81 4.90 14.27
C ILE A 115 3.95 3.69 14.59
N LEU A 116 2.86 3.47 13.84
CA LEU A 116 1.96 2.35 14.06
C LEU A 116 2.65 1.00 13.81
N GLY A 117 3.30 0.84 12.65
CA GLY A 117 3.95 -0.42 12.26
C GLY A 117 5.16 -0.76 13.13
N PHE A 118 6.04 0.22 13.38
CA PHE A 118 7.20 0.02 14.23
C PHE A 118 6.79 -0.24 15.69
N GLY A 119 5.83 0.53 16.21
CA GLY A 119 5.27 0.33 17.54
C GLY A 119 4.66 -1.06 17.72
N ALA A 120 3.82 -1.50 16.77
CA ALA A 120 3.25 -2.84 16.79
C ALA A 120 4.35 -3.91 16.77
N THR A 121 5.38 -3.74 15.94
CA THR A 121 6.52 -4.68 15.88
C THR A 121 7.24 -4.79 17.22
N LEU A 122 7.44 -3.69 17.94
CA LEU A 122 8.03 -3.73 19.28
C LEU A 122 7.18 -4.53 20.27
N VAL A 123 5.85 -4.38 20.23
CA VAL A 123 4.93 -5.17 21.08
C VAL A 123 5.04 -6.66 20.75
N HIS A 124 5.06 -7.02 19.46
CA HIS A 124 5.26 -8.41 19.03
C HIS A 124 6.62 -8.97 19.47
N LEU A 125 7.71 -8.19 19.34
CA LEU A 125 9.05 -8.61 19.77
C LEU A 125 9.15 -8.80 21.30
N GLN A 126 8.49 -7.95 22.07
CA GLN A 126 8.39 -8.10 23.53
C GLN A 126 7.68 -9.39 23.89
N ASP A 127 6.56 -9.70 23.23
CA ASP A 127 5.80 -10.93 23.45
C ASP A 127 6.59 -12.19 23.05
N ILE A 128 7.31 -12.13 21.92
CA ILE A 128 8.25 -13.20 21.53
C ILE A 128 9.31 -13.43 22.60
N ALA A 129 9.92 -12.35 23.12
CA ALA A 129 10.97 -12.45 24.13
C ALA A 129 10.46 -12.96 25.48
N ALA A 130 9.25 -12.55 25.90
CA ALA A 130 8.68 -12.91 27.18
C ALA A 130 8.05 -14.30 27.19
N HIS A 131 7.37 -14.69 26.10
CA HIS A 131 6.50 -15.88 26.07
C HIS A 131 6.90 -16.90 25.00
N GLY A 132 7.90 -16.61 24.16
CA GLY A 132 8.27 -17.50 23.05
C GLY A 132 7.16 -17.67 22.01
N ASN A 133 6.22 -16.72 21.93
CA ASN A 133 5.08 -16.80 21.02
C ASN A 133 5.52 -16.58 19.56
N LEU A 134 5.81 -17.67 18.86
CA LEU A 134 6.21 -17.65 17.45
C LEU A 134 5.04 -17.83 16.49
N ALA A 135 3.81 -17.50 16.91
CA ALA A 135 2.66 -17.55 16.03
C ALA A 135 2.88 -16.68 14.77
N PRO A 136 2.27 -17.04 13.63
CA PRO A 136 2.62 -16.41 12.35
C PRO A 136 2.24 -14.93 12.31
N GLY A 137 1.14 -14.55 12.97
CA GLY A 137 0.75 -13.15 13.14
C GLY A 137 1.63 -12.36 14.10
N ASN A 138 2.33 -13.04 15.00
CA ASN A 138 3.30 -12.42 15.90
C ASN A 138 4.69 -12.27 15.26
N THR A 139 4.95 -12.96 14.16
CA THR A 139 6.29 -13.07 13.55
C THR A 139 6.31 -12.53 12.11
N ILE A 140 5.62 -13.18 11.19
CA ILE A 140 5.63 -12.89 9.75
C ILE A 140 5.07 -11.50 9.46
N GLN A 141 4.02 -11.08 10.18
CA GLN A 141 3.37 -9.77 10.01
C GLN A 141 4.37 -8.61 10.18
N ASN A 142 5.38 -8.77 11.04
CA ASN A 142 6.36 -7.72 11.31
C ASN A 142 7.24 -7.37 10.10
N ILE A 143 7.34 -8.27 9.10
CA ILE A 143 8.05 -8.00 7.86
C ILE A 143 7.42 -6.78 7.15
N GLY A 144 6.10 -6.79 6.97
CA GLY A 144 5.38 -5.68 6.33
C GLY A 144 5.39 -4.41 7.18
N ASN A 145 5.22 -4.57 8.50
CA ASN A 145 5.23 -3.46 9.46
C ASN A 145 6.52 -2.62 9.41
N LEU A 146 7.65 -3.23 9.03
CA LEU A 146 8.93 -2.55 8.91
C LEU A 146 9.29 -2.21 7.46
N LEU A 147 9.13 -3.16 6.53
CA LEU A 147 9.58 -3.02 5.15
C LEU A 147 8.88 -1.84 4.45
N ASP A 148 7.55 -1.76 4.56
CA ASP A 148 6.75 -0.79 3.83
C ASP A 148 7.06 0.67 4.24
N PRO A 149 7.10 1.04 5.53
CA PRO A 149 7.53 2.38 5.93
C PRO A 149 9.00 2.65 5.60
N MET A 150 9.91 1.68 5.73
CA MET A 150 11.32 1.86 5.35
C MET A 150 11.47 2.21 3.86
N LEU A 151 10.76 1.50 2.99
CA LEU A 151 10.75 1.78 1.55
C LEU A 151 10.16 3.15 1.25
N LEU A 152 9.02 3.49 1.85
CA LEU A 152 8.38 4.79 1.65
C LEU A 152 9.29 5.94 2.12
N ILE A 153 9.88 5.85 3.31
CA ILE A 153 10.84 6.84 3.82
C ILE A 153 12.00 7.00 2.84
N GLY A 154 12.62 5.90 2.42
CA GLY A 154 13.76 5.92 1.51
C GLY A 154 13.43 6.55 0.16
N LEU A 155 12.31 6.16 -0.45
CA LEU A 155 11.85 6.68 -1.75
C LEU A 155 11.48 8.17 -1.67
N THR A 156 10.72 8.59 -0.66
CA THR A 156 10.31 9.99 -0.55
C THR A 156 11.49 10.90 -0.19
N TRP A 157 12.39 10.43 0.68
CA TRP A 157 13.62 11.16 0.99
C TRP A 157 14.50 11.32 -0.24
N TRP A 158 14.67 10.25 -1.03
CA TRP A 158 15.45 10.30 -2.26
C TRP A 158 14.84 11.25 -3.29
N SER A 159 13.51 11.18 -3.47
CA SER A 159 12.77 12.09 -4.34
C SER A 159 12.98 13.55 -3.95
N ALA A 160 12.80 13.88 -2.66
CA ALA A 160 12.92 15.25 -2.16
C ALA A 160 14.34 15.81 -2.34
N ARG A 161 15.37 14.98 -2.14
CA ARG A 161 16.78 15.39 -2.22
C ARG A 161 17.28 15.61 -3.64
N ARG A 162 16.77 14.86 -4.63
CA ARG A 162 17.37 14.79 -5.97
C ARG A 162 16.48 15.27 -7.10
N PHE A 163 15.16 15.30 -6.89
CA PHE A 163 14.20 15.49 -7.98
C PHE A 163 13.08 16.50 -7.65
N GLY A 164 13.22 17.29 -6.57
CA GLY A 164 12.20 18.27 -6.13
C GLY A 164 11.72 19.17 -7.27
N ALA A 165 12.66 19.83 -7.96
CA ALA A 165 12.37 20.73 -9.07
C ALA A 165 11.57 20.07 -10.22
N GLU A 166 11.86 18.81 -10.59
CA GLU A 166 11.08 18.10 -11.61
C GLU A 166 9.67 17.79 -11.10
N THR A 167 9.56 17.34 -9.85
CA THR A 167 8.29 16.88 -9.28
C THR A 167 7.29 18.00 -8.97
N GLU A 168 7.75 19.24 -8.92
CA GLU A 168 6.92 20.43 -8.73
C GLU A 168 6.36 21.00 -10.04
N THR A 169 6.80 20.48 -11.20
CA THR A 169 6.31 20.96 -12.50
C THR A 169 4.86 20.54 -12.77
N ALA A 170 4.11 21.40 -13.46
CA ALA A 170 2.75 21.09 -13.91
C ALA A 170 2.70 19.85 -14.82
N VAL A 171 3.72 19.64 -15.66
CA VAL A 171 3.84 18.46 -16.53
C VAL A 171 3.93 17.18 -15.70
N PHE A 172 4.72 17.20 -14.63
CA PHE A 172 4.82 16.06 -13.72
C PHE A 172 3.49 15.81 -13.01
N ALA A 173 2.84 16.85 -12.49
CA ALA A 173 1.54 16.74 -11.83
C ALA A 173 0.46 16.14 -12.77
N GLN A 174 0.36 16.64 -13.99
CA GLN A 174 -0.57 16.11 -15.01
C GLN A 174 -0.29 14.64 -15.36
N TRP A 175 0.98 14.29 -15.52
CA TRP A 175 1.37 12.90 -15.74
C TRP A 175 1.02 12.00 -14.55
N GLN A 176 1.25 12.48 -13.32
CA GLN A 176 1.00 11.75 -12.08
C GLN A 176 -0.50 11.48 -11.89
N ILE A 177 -1.37 12.45 -12.19
CA ILE A 177 -2.84 12.28 -12.13
C ILE A 177 -3.29 11.07 -12.97
N ARG A 178 -2.70 10.88 -14.16
CA ARG A 178 -3.01 9.73 -15.03
C ARG A 178 -2.59 8.38 -14.42
N GLN A 179 -1.65 8.37 -13.47
CA GLN A 179 -1.18 7.13 -12.83
C GLN A 179 -2.06 6.72 -11.64
N GLN A 180 -2.76 7.67 -11.01
CA GLN A 180 -3.54 7.42 -9.79
C GLN A 180 -4.61 6.31 -9.96
N PRO A 181 -5.43 6.28 -11.04
CA PRO A 181 -6.43 5.23 -11.21
C PRO A 181 -5.84 3.84 -11.31
N ILE A 182 -4.61 3.71 -11.84
CA ILE A 182 -3.93 2.42 -11.99
C ILE A 182 -3.58 1.84 -10.62
N ALA A 183 -2.90 2.63 -9.78
CA ALA A 183 -2.52 2.20 -8.43
C ALA A 183 -3.76 2.00 -7.53
N GLY A 184 -4.74 2.92 -7.59
CA GLY A 184 -5.95 2.84 -6.79
C GLY A 184 -6.83 1.62 -7.13
N LEU A 185 -7.01 1.32 -8.43
CA LEU A 185 -7.79 0.14 -8.82
C LEU A 185 -7.01 -1.17 -8.63
N ALA A 186 -5.68 -1.16 -8.75
CA ALA A 186 -4.87 -2.31 -8.33
C ALA A 186 -5.07 -2.61 -6.84
N ALA A 187 -5.08 -1.58 -5.99
CA ALA A 187 -5.33 -1.71 -4.55
C ALA A 187 -6.73 -2.30 -4.26
N ALA A 188 -7.78 -1.78 -4.89
CA ALA A 188 -9.14 -2.32 -4.75
C ALA A 188 -9.24 -3.78 -5.26
N GLY A 189 -8.59 -4.07 -6.39
CA GLY A 189 -8.53 -5.41 -6.98
C GLY A 189 -7.80 -6.41 -6.08
N ILE A 190 -6.67 -6.02 -5.48
CA ILE A 190 -5.93 -6.85 -4.51
C ILE A 190 -6.81 -7.16 -3.30
N GLY A 191 -7.45 -6.15 -2.70
CA GLY A 191 -8.33 -6.37 -1.54
C GLY A 191 -9.50 -7.31 -1.85
N THR A 192 -10.15 -7.11 -3.00
CA THR A 192 -11.26 -7.96 -3.46
C THR A 192 -10.80 -9.38 -3.74
N GLY A 193 -9.69 -9.54 -4.48
CA GLY A 193 -9.11 -10.83 -4.82
C GLY A 193 -8.63 -11.60 -3.59
N PHE A 194 -8.01 -10.91 -2.63
CA PHE A 194 -7.60 -11.49 -1.35
C PHE A 194 -8.82 -12.01 -0.57
N GLY A 195 -9.88 -11.20 -0.45
CA GLY A 195 -11.11 -11.60 0.23
C GLY A 195 -11.81 -12.79 -0.44
N LEU A 196 -11.90 -12.80 -1.77
CA LEU A 196 -12.43 -13.94 -2.53
C LEU A 196 -11.58 -15.19 -2.31
N GLY A 197 -10.26 -15.09 -2.45
CA GLY A 197 -9.36 -16.23 -2.25
C GLY A 197 -9.37 -16.76 -0.82
N TYR A 198 -9.66 -15.91 0.17
CA TYR A 198 -9.90 -16.36 1.55
C TYR A 198 -11.19 -17.17 1.65
N ALA A 199 -12.27 -16.72 1.00
CA ALA A 199 -13.59 -17.36 1.07
C ALA A 199 -13.70 -18.67 0.27
N VAL A 200 -13.07 -18.75 -0.91
CA VAL A 200 -13.22 -19.89 -1.84
C VAL A 200 -11.95 -20.72 -2.01
N GLY A 201 -10.87 -20.38 -1.28
CA GLY A 201 -9.55 -20.99 -1.43
C GLY A 201 -8.73 -20.41 -2.59
N GLY A 202 -7.42 -20.61 -2.56
CA GLY A 202 -6.50 -20.09 -3.58
C GLY A 202 -6.12 -18.62 -3.39
N LEU A 203 -5.75 -18.24 -2.16
CA LEU A 203 -5.40 -16.87 -1.76
C LEU A 203 -4.47 -16.14 -2.75
N PHE A 204 -3.33 -16.75 -3.08
CA PHE A 204 -2.34 -16.15 -3.99
C PHE A 204 -2.92 -15.94 -5.40
N LEU A 205 -3.63 -16.94 -5.93
CA LEU A 205 -4.19 -16.89 -7.27
C LEU A 205 -5.21 -15.76 -7.39
N TRP A 206 -6.22 -15.72 -6.50
CA TRP A 206 -7.27 -14.72 -6.57
C TRP A 206 -6.76 -13.31 -6.28
N THR A 207 -5.75 -13.17 -5.41
CA THR A 207 -5.07 -11.89 -5.19
C THR A 207 -4.42 -11.38 -6.49
N VAL A 208 -3.70 -12.24 -7.22
CA VAL A 208 -3.07 -11.86 -8.49
C VAL A 208 -4.12 -11.56 -9.55
N VAL A 209 -5.18 -12.37 -9.67
CA VAL A 209 -6.28 -12.12 -10.62
C VAL A 209 -6.94 -10.76 -10.33
N GLY A 210 -7.25 -10.47 -9.06
CA GLY A 210 -7.81 -9.20 -8.64
C GLY A 210 -6.89 -8.03 -8.95
N ALA A 211 -5.58 -8.16 -8.66
CA ALA A 211 -4.58 -7.16 -8.98
C ALA A 211 -4.53 -6.83 -10.48
N LEU A 212 -4.46 -7.86 -11.33
CA LEU A 212 -4.40 -7.70 -12.78
C LEU A 212 -5.68 -7.09 -13.35
N ALA A 213 -6.85 -7.51 -12.85
CA ALA A 213 -8.13 -6.90 -13.23
C ALA A 213 -8.17 -5.41 -12.84
N GLY A 214 -7.73 -5.08 -11.62
CA GLY A 214 -7.61 -3.71 -11.13
C GLY A 214 -6.67 -2.84 -11.97
N VAL A 215 -5.47 -3.33 -12.27
CA VAL A 215 -4.50 -2.65 -13.16
C VAL A 215 -5.10 -2.44 -14.54
N GLY A 216 -5.74 -3.46 -15.12
CA GLY A 216 -6.40 -3.39 -16.43
C GLY A 216 -7.46 -2.30 -16.49
N LEU A 217 -8.36 -2.25 -15.51
CA LEU A 217 -9.39 -1.21 -15.41
C LEU A 217 -8.78 0.18 -15.21
N GLY A 218 -7.75 0.28 -14.37
CA GLY A 218 -7.05 1.54 -14.14
C GLY A 218 -6.34 2.08 -15.37
N LEU A 219 -5.77 1.20 -16.20
CA LEU A 219 -5.20 1.57 -17.50
C LEU A 219 -6.27 2.09 -18.47
N VAL A 220 -7.47 1.49 -18.47
CA VAL A 220 -8.60 1.97 -19.29
C VAL A 220 -9.01 3.38 -18.85
N LEU A 221 -9.16 3.63 -17.55
CA LEU A 221 -9.52 4.96 -17.03
C LEU A 221 -8.43 5.99 -17.28
N SER A 222 -7.16 5.61 -17.10
CA SER A 222 -5.99 6.47 -17.36
C SER A 222 -5.94 7.00 -18.79
N ARG A 223 -6.37 6.17 -19.77
CA ARG A 223 -6.41 6.54 -21.20
C ARG A 223 -7.59 7.42 -21.59
N ARG A 224 -8.69 7.38 -20.83
CA ARG A 224 -9.90 8.18 -21.08
C ARG A 224 -9.81 9.61 -20.56
N ALA A 225 -8.85 9.90 -19.67
CA ALA A 225 -8.54 11.27 -19.28
C ALA A 225 -8.09 12.07 -20.51
N ALA A 226 -8.74 13.21 -20.76
CA ALA A 226 -8.62 14.03 -21.98
C ALA A 226 -7.16 14.20 -22.46
N PRO A 227 -6.90 14.29 -23.78
CA PRO A 227 -5.58 14.63 -24.29
C PRO A 227 -5.05 15.90 -23.63
N LEU A 228 -3.74 15.95 -23.39
CA LEU A 228 -3.09 17.20 -23.00
C LEU A 228 -3.43 18.22 -24.09
N GLU A 229 -4.23 19.24 -23.79
CA GLU A 229 -4.12 20.47 -24.55
C GLU A 229 -2.64 20.84 -24.48
N THR A 230 -1.99 20.85 -25.64
CA THR A 230 -0.66 21.42 -25.77
C THR A 230 -0.80 22.86 -25.33
N LEU A 231 -0.47 23.15 -24.07
CA LEU A 231 -0.22 24.51 -23.64
C LEU A 231 0.95 24.98 -24.51
N THR A 232 0.61 25.66 -25.61
CA THR A 232 1.59 26.32 -26.45
C THR A 232 2.37 27.27 -25.56
N PRO A 233 3.69 27.46 -25.75
CA PRO A 233 4.52 28.32 -24.90
C PRO A 233 4.08 29.78 -24.76
N ASN A 234 2.99 30.19 -25.42
CA ASN A 234 2.57 31.58 -25.57
C ASN A 234 1.43 32.02 -24.62
N GLN A 235 1.13 31.24 -23.57
CA GLN A 235 0.14 31.61 -22.54
C GLN A 235 0.74 31.84 -21.15
N ALA A 236 2.05 32.04 -21.07
CA ALA A 236 2.72 32.58 -19.91
C ALA A 236 3.17 34.03 -20.22
N ASN A 237 2.20 34.94 -20.24
CA ASN A 237 2.42 36.39 -20.13
C ASN A 237 1.46 36.91 -19.06
#